data_AF-A0A327KNQ6-F1
#
_entry.id   AF-A0A327KNQ6-F1
#
_cell.length_a   1.000
_cell.length_b   1.000
_cell.length_c   1.000
_cell.angle_alpha   90.00
_cell.angle_beta   90.00
_cell.angle_gamma   90.00
#
_symmetry.space_group_name_H-M   'P 1'
#
loop_
_entity.id
_entity.type
_entity.pdbx_description
1 polymer ?
#
loop_
_entity_poly.entity_id
_entity_poly.type
_entity_poly.pdbx_seq_one_letter_code
_entity_poly.pdbx_strand_id
1 'polypeptide(L)'
;MLDTERQRLAEVVWRIAHFMLGTIDMDPAERERRVVAMLDGLDDRQQQVAVMGAKIVLDRLAEDASEANKAALGLIMAADPLTPTRQ
;
A
#
# COMPACT_ATOMS: atom_id res chain seq x y z
N MET A 1 20.93 18.70 7.96
CA MET A 1 20.79 17.36 8.58
C MET A 1 19.34 16.89 8.64
N LEU A 2 18.36 17.75 8.96
CA LEU A 2 16.93 17.38 9.05
C LEU A 2 16.31 16.81 7.75
N ASP A 3 16.85 17.13 6.57
CA ASP A 3 16.31 16.64 5.30
C ASP A 3 16.63 15.17 5.05
N THR A 4 17.82 14.73 5.45
CA THR A 4 18.27 13.34 5.28
C THR A 4 17.49 12.38 6.18
N GLU A 5 17.22 12.78 7.43
CA GLU A 5 16.42 11.97 8.36
C GLU A 5 14.95 11.87 7.91
N ARG A 6 14.37 12.99 7.45
CA ARG A 6 13.01 12.98 6.89
C ARG A 6 12.91 12.11 5.65
N GLN A 7 13.92 12.17 4.78
CA GLN A 7 13.97 11.34 3.57
C GLN A 7 14.11 9.86 3.91
N ARG A 8 14.96 9.50 4.88
CA ARG A 8 15.07 8.12 5.37
C ARG A 8 13.75 7.61 5.96
N LEU A 9 13.07 8.42 6.76
CA LEU A 9 11.79 8.03 7.35
C LEU A 9 10.71 7.84 6.27
N ALA A 10 10.66 8.72 5.27
CA ALA A 10 9.76 8.58 4.13
C ALA A 10 10.04 7.30 3.33
N GLU A 11 11.32 6.93 3.15
CA GLU A 11 11.70 5.67 2.50
C GLU A 11 11.18 4.45 3.28
N VAL A 12 11.36 4.42 4.60
CA VAL A 12 10.86 3.33 5.46
C VAL A 12 9.34 3.22 5.36
N VAL A 13 8.60 4.34 5.41
CA VAL A 13 7.15 4.38 5.22
C VAL A 13 6.73 3.68 3.92
N TRP A 14 7.35 4.07 2.80
CA TRP A 14 7.06 3.51 1.49
C TRP A 14 7.39 2.02 1.41
N ARG A 15 8.54 1.61 1.97
CA ARG A 15 8.97 0.21 1.99
C ARG A 15 7.99 -0.68 2.76
N ILE A 16 7.53 -0.24 3.93
CA ILE A 16 6.54 -0.99 4.72
C ILE A 16 5.23 -1.12 3.94
N ALA A 17 4.73 -0.02 3.36
CA ALA A 17 3.47 -0.03 2.62
C ALA A 17 3.50 -1.00 1.43
N HIS A 18 4.53 -0.93 0.58
CA HIS A 18 4.67 -1.83 -0.57
C HIS A 18 4.88 -3.28 -0.15
N PHE A 19 5.70 -3.52 0.88
CA PHE A 19 5.91 -4.87 1.41
C PHE A 19 4.59 -5.49 1.86
N MET A 20 3.78 -4.77 2.64
CA MET A 20 2.49 -5.26 3.12
C MET A 20 1.51 -5.55 1.99
N LEU A 21 1.48 -4.72 0.94
CA LEU A 21 0.61 -4.93 -0.22
C LEU A 21 0.97 -6.21 -0.98
N GLY A 22 2.26 -6.51 -1.12
CA GLY A 22 2.76 -7.67 -1.87
C GLY A 22 2.86 -8.98 -1.08
N THR A 23 2.53 -8.99 0.21
CA THR A 23 2.77 -10.14 1.11
C THR A 23 1.52 -10.59 1.89
N ILE A 24 0.36 -10.46 1.26
CA ILE A 24 -0.93 -10.88 1.84
C ILE A 24 -0.92 -12.38 2.18
N ASP A 25 -0.33 -13.20 1.30
CA ASP A 25 -0.25 -14.67 1.48
C ASP A 25 0.94 -15.12 2.36
N MET A 26 1.73 -14.18 2.88
CA MET A 26 2.86 -14.50 3.76
C MET A 26 2.37 -14.88 5.16
N ASP A 27 3.08 -15.84 5.78
CA ASP A 27 2.90 -16.17 7.20
C ASP A 27 2.94 -14.90 8.07
N PRO A 28 1.94 -14.67 8.96
CA PRO A 28 1.87 -13.46 9.76
C PRO A 28 3.10 -13.19 10.62
N ALA A 29 3.73 -14.23 11.20
CA ALA A 29 4.88 -14.07 12.08
C ALA A 29 6.16 -13.75 11.30
N GLU A 30 6.33 -14.31 10.10
CA GLU A 30 7.39 -13.88 9.18
C GLU A 30 7.19 -12.43 8.71
N ARG A 31 5.96 -12.04 8.39
CA ARG A 31 5.63 -10.69 7.96
C ARG A 31 5.94 -9.67 9.05
N GLU A 32 5.53 -9.93 10.29
CA GLU A 32 5.83 -9.09 11.45
C GLU A 32 7.33 -8.92 11.66
N ARG A 33 8.10 -10.02 11.64
CA ARG A 33 9.57 -9.97 11.78
C ARG A 33 10.24 -9.09 10.73
N ARG A 34 9.77 -9.14 9.49
CA ARG A 34 10.32 -8.29 8.41
C ARG A 34 9.96 -6.82 8.58
N VAL A 35 8.75 -6.50 9.03
CA VAL A 35 8.36 -5.12 9.36
C VAL A 35 9.23 -4.58 10.50
N VAL A 36 9.41 -5.36 11.56
CA VAL A 36 10.30 -4.99 12.68
C VAL A 36 11.73 -4.75 12.19
N ALA A 37 12.26 -5.58 11.30
CA ALA A 37 13.58 -5.36 10.71
C ALA A 37 13.68 -4.08 9.86
N MET A 38 12.58 -3.62 9.23
CA MET A 38 12.55 -2.34 8.51
C MET A 38 12.56 -1.13 9.44
N LEU A 39 12.04 -1.30 10.66
CA LEU A 39 11.99 -0.27 11.70
C LEU A 39 13.29 -0.18 12.53
N ASP A 40 14.24 -1.09 12.29
CA ASP A 40 15.49 -1.15 13.04
C ASP A 40 16.31 0.14 12.90
N GLY A 41 16.86 0.60 14.03
CA GLY A 41 17.59 1.85 14.13
C GLY A 41 16.75 3.13 14.08
N LEU A 42 15.41 3.03 14.17
CA LEU A 42 14.51 4.16 14.44
C LEU A 42 14.18 4.24 15.93
N ASP A 43 14.04 5.46 16.46
CA ASP A 43 13.48 5.67 17.79
C ASP A 43 11.96 5.40 17.83
N ASP A 44 11.39 5.25 19.03
CA ASP A 44 9.97 4.90 19.20
C ASP A 44 9.01 5.85 18.47
N ARG A 45 9.33 7.15 18.44
CA ARG A 45 8.50 8.16 17.77
C ARG A 45 8.58 7.99 16.27
N GLN A 46 9.77 7.79 15.73
CA GLN A 46 10.01 7.53 14.32
C GLN A 46 9.33 6.23 13.89
N GLN A 47 9.37 5.18 14.70
CA GLN A 47 8.67 3.93 14.42
C GLN A 47 7.15 4.15 14.34
N GLN A 48 6.57 4.88 15.30
CA GLN A 48 5.14 5.20 15.27
C GLN A 48 4.75 6.01 14.02
N VAL A 49 5.57 6.99 13.64
CA VAL A 49 5.35 7.78 12.41
C VAL A 49 5.48 6.88 11.17
N ALA A 50 6.46 5.98 11.14
CA ALA A 50 6.66 5.07 10.02
C ALA A 50 5.47 4.14 9.82
N VAL A 51 4.97 3.54 10.90
CA VAL A 51 3.81 2.62 10.86
C VAL A 51 2.54 3.36 10.45
N MET A 52 2.27 4.53 11.03
CA MET A 52 1.08 5.32 10.69
C MET A 52 1.14 5.84 9.25
N GLY A 53 2.31 6.34 8.83
CA GLY A 53 2.55 6.77 7.45
C GLY A 53 2.36 5.63 6.46
N ALA A 54 2.88 4.43 6.77
CA ALA A 54 2.72 3.25 5.92
C ALA A 54 1.25 2.86 5.79
N LYS A 55 0.48 2.91 6.89
CA LYS A 55 -0.98 2.67 6.86
C LYS A 55 -1.69 3.64 5.90
N ILE A 56 -1.41 4.94 5.99
CA ILE A 56 -2.02 5.94 5.12
C ILE A 56 -1.70 5.66 3.65
N VAL A 57 -0.46 5.30 3.33
CA VAL A 57 -0.06 4.93 1.97
C VAL A 57 -0.78 3.67 1.50
N LEU A 58 -0.88 2.64 2.35
CA LEU A 58 -1.63 1.40 2.06
C LEU A 58 -3.10 1.68 1.75
N ASP A 59 -3.77 2.49 2.56
CA ASP A 59 -5.18 2.84 2.36
C ASP A 59 -5.39 3.52 1.00
N ARG A 60 -4.48 4.44 0.63
CA ARG A 60 -4.51 5.10 -0.69
C ARG A 60 -4.26 4.13 -1.84
N LEU A 61 -3.27 3.25 -1.72
CA LEU A 61 -2.98 2.23 -2.75
C LEU A 61 -4.18 1.29 -2.94
N ALA A 62 -4.87 0.94 -1.87
CA ALA A 62 -6.08 0.12 -1.94
C ALA A 62 -7.24 0.86 -2.62
N GLU A 63 -7.41 2.16 -2.36
CA GLU A 63 -8.39 3.01 -3.05
C GLU A 63 -8.08 3.11 -4.55
N ASP A 64 -6.84 3.42 -4.91
CA ASP A 64 -6.38 3.50 -6.30
C ASP A 64 -6.62 2.17 -7.04
N ALA A 65 -6.32 1.03 -6.40
CA ALA A 65 -6.57 -0.30 -6.96
C ALA A 65 -8.08 -0.59 -7.13
N SER A 66 -8.89 -0.18 -6.16
CA SER A 66 -10.37 -0.29 -6.24
C SER A 66 -10.91 0.52 -7.42
N GLU A 67 -10.46 1.76 -7.61
CA GLU A 67 -10.89 2.60 -8.72
C GLU A 67 -10.43 2.04 -10.09
N ALA A 68 -9.18 1.55 -10.17
CA ALA A 68 -8.69 0.87 -11.37
C ALA A 68 -9.54 -0.36 -11.73
N ASN A 69 -9.94 -1.15 -10.73
CA ASN A 69 -10.82 -2.31 -10.93
C ASN A 69 -12.21 -1.90 -11.40
N LYS A 70 -12.81 -0.85 -10.83
CA LYS A 70 -14.11 -0.33 -11.28
C LYS A 70 -14.06 0.15 -12.73
N ALA A 71 -12.99 0.88 -13.10
CA ALA A 71 -12.79 1.32 -14.48
C ALA A 71 -12.65 0.13 -15.45
N ALA A 72 -11.87 -0.89 -15.07
CA ALA A 72 -11.72 -2.10 -15.87
C ALA A 72 -13.05 -2.86 -16.05
N LEU A 73 -13.83 -3.01 -14.99
CA LEU A 73 -15.17 -3.62 -15.06
C LEU A 73 -16.11 -2.85 -15.98
N GLY A 74 -16.09 -1.51 -15.92
CA GLY A 74 -16.88 -0.68 -16.83
C GLY A 74 -16.53 -0.90 -18.30
N LEU A 75 -15.24 -1.03 -18.61
CA LEU A 75 -14.76 -1.36 -19.97
C LEU A 75 -15.21 -2.76 -20.42
N ILE A 76 -15.13 -3.75 -19.54
CA ILE A 76 -15.57 -5.13 -19.84
C ILE A 76 -17.08 -5.15 -20.14
N MET A 77 -17.89 -4.49 -19.31
CA MET A 77 -19.34 -4.42 -19.52
C MET A 77 -19.72 -3.68 -20.81
N ALA A 78 -19.00 -2.62 -21.16
CA ALA A 78 -19.21 -1.89 -22.41
C ALA A 78 -18.80 -2.71 -23.65
N ALA A 79 -17.83 -3.62 -23.50
CA ALA A 79 -17.37 -4.50 -24.56
C ALA A 79 -18.21 -5.78 -24.71
N ASP A 80 -19.16 -6.06 -23.80
CA ASP A 80 -20.01 -7.24 -23.87
C ASP A 80 -21.09 -7.09 -24.96
N PRO A 81 -21.06 -7.89 -26.05
CA PRO A 81 -22.01 -7.81 -27.16
C PRO A 81 -23.45 -8.19 -26.79
N LEU A 82 -23.70 -8.64 -25.56
CA LEU A 82 -25.03 -9.01 -25.08
C LEU A 82 -25.77 -7.88 -24.34
N THR A 83 -25.17 -6.70 -24.17
CA THR A 83 -25.91 -5.54 -23.65
C THR A 83 -26.86 -5.05 -24.75
N PRO A 84 -28.19 -5.27 -24.67
CA PRO A 84 -29.09 -4.74 -25.67
C PRO A 84 -29.08 -3.23 -25.48
N THR A 85 -28.52 -2.49 -26.43
CA THR A 85 -28.80 -1.05 -26.56
C THR A 85 -30.32 -0.92 -26.64
N ARG A 86 -30.95 -0.50 -25.54
CA ARG A 86 -32.38 -0.18 -25.53
C ARG A 86 -32.59 0.92 -26.57
N GLN A 87 -33.32 0.57 -27.63
CA GLN A 87 -33.94 1.51 -28.55
C GLN A 87 -34.92 2.41 -27.79
#